data_AF-A0AAW7ZJV7-F1
#
_entry.id   AF-A0AAW7ZJV7-F1
#
_cell.length_a   1.000
_cell.length_b   1.000
_cell.length_c   1.000
_cell.angle_alpha   90.00
_cell.angle_beta   90.00
_cell.angle_gamma   90.00
#
_symmetry.space_group_name_H-M   'P 1'
#
loop_
_entity.id
_entity.type
_entity.pdbx_description
1 polymer ?
#
loop_
_entity_poly.entity_id
_entity_poly.type
_entity_poly.pdbx_seq_one_letter_code
_entity_poly.pdbx_strand_id
1 'polypeptide(L)'
;MFYTLRRDNPDVDWAVLMLNSKIILDFDCGFCSTNAGSAEMYETPIEERKGEKALLKLFEELPNGPTRKELGIGDWYPTNPQAEVLVFDSIPTTYILKVFFQNESLKKKHQSIIPEFVEVSVSSRPFRYREDWSYWKKN
;
A
#
# COMPACT_ATOMS: atom_id res chain seq x y z
N MET A 1 4.65 -0.83 -8.88
CA MET A 1 5.43 0.42 -8.82
C MET A 1 6.63 0.34 -7.87
N PHE A 2 6.44 0.03 -6.57
CA PHE A 2 7.51 0.11 -5.55
C PHE A 2 8.80 -0.67 -5.87
N TYR A 3 8.71 -1.94 -6.28
CA TYR A 3 9.90 -2.73 -6.62
C TYR A 3 10.74 -2.12 -7.74
N THR A 4 10.09 -1.70 -8.83
CA THR A 4 10.74 -1.08 -9.99
C THR A 4 11.47 0.20 -9.58
N LEU A 5 10.83 1.08 -8.81
CA LEU A 5 11.44 2.32 -8.34
C LEU A 5 12.70 2.07 -7.51
N ARG A 6 12.69 1.06 -6.63
CA ARG A 6 13.88 0.71 -5.84
C ARG A 6 15.01 0.15 -6.70
N ARG A 7 14.68 -0.66 -7.70
CA ARG A 7 15.66 -1.24 -8.63
C ARG A 7 16.31 -0.15 -9.48
N ASP A 8 15.51 0.79 -9.96
CA ASP A 8 15.98 1.84 -10.87
C ASP A 8 16.69 2.98 -10.12
N ASN A 9 16.60 3.03 -8.78
CA ASN A 9 17.28 4.00 -7.91
C ASN A 9 18.06 3.29 -6.78
N PRO A 10 19.15 2.57 -7.11
CA PRO A 10 19.88 1.74 -6.15
C PRO A 10 20.60 2.55 -5.06
N ASP A 11 20.91 3.82 -5.32
CA ASP A 11 21.62 4.71 -4.39
C ASP A 11 20.67 5.44 -3.41
N VAL A 12 19.36 5.21 -3.53
CA VAL A 12 18.35 5.80 -2.64
C VAL A 12 18.07 4.85 -1.49
N ASP A 13 18.06 5.39 -0.27
CA ASP A 13 17.64 4.64 0.90
C ASP A 13 16.10 4.57 0.97
N TRP A 14 15.56 3.37 1.23
CA TRP A 14 14.12 3.15 1.28
C TRP A 14 13.66 2.68 2.66
N ALA A 15 12.48 3.15 3.06
CA ALA A 15 11.75 2.70 4.25
C ALA A 15 10.29 2.40 3.88
N VAL A 16 9.63 1.53 4.67
CA VAL A 16 8.20 1.28 4.56
C VAL A 16 7.52 1.69 5.87
N LEU A 17 6.45 2.48 5.76
CA LEU A 17 5.66 2.95 6.89
C LEU A 17 4.42 2.06 7.06
N MET A 18 4.19 1.57 8.26
CA MET A 18 2.91 0.99 8.65
C MET A 18 2.07 2.07 9.32
N LEU A 19 0.90 2.32 8.75
CA LEU A 19 -0.01 3.34 9.21
C LEU A 19 -1.19 2.73 9.97
N ASN A 20 -1.73 3.47 10.92
CA ASN A 20 -2.97 3.13 11.61
C ASN A 20 -4.15 3.29 10.64
N SER A 21 -4.92 2.21 10.44
CA SER A 21 -6.05 2.20 9.52
C SER A 21 -7.19 3.15 9.93
N LYS A 22 -7.17 3.68 11.15
CA LYS A 22 -8.09 4.75 11.60
C LYS A 22 -8.09 5.97 10.65
N ILE A 23 -7.03 6.16 9.84
CA ILE A 23 -7.01 7.14 8.74
C ILE A 23 -8.28 7.05 7.87
N ILE A 24 -8.74 5.84 7.55
CA ILE A 24 -9.92 5.61 6.71
C ILE A 24 -11.20 6.19 7.33
N LEU A 25 -11.25 6.31 8.66
CA LEU A 25 -12.39 6.86 9.40
C LEU A 25 -12.25 8.36 9.68
N ASP A 26 -11.02 8.83 9.86
CA ASP A 26 -10.74 10.18 10.32
C ASP A 26 -10.57 11.18 9.16
N PHE A 27 -10.34 10.70 7.93
CA PHE A 27 -10.07 11.53 6.75
C PHE A 27 -11.00 11.21 5.58
N ASP A 28 -11.20 12.19 4.70
CA ASP A 28 -11.79 11.95 3.40
C ASP A 28 -10.83 11.12 2.53
N CYS A 29 -11.31 9.96 2.09
CA CYS A 29 -10.50 8.96 1.40
C CYS A 29 -11.18 8.48 0.12
N GLY A 30 -10.41 8.36 -0.95
CA GLY A 30 -10.78 7.66 -2.18
C GLY A 30 -10.17 6.27 -2.22
N PHE A 31 -10.95 5.26 -2.58
CA PHE A 31 -10.54 3.87 -2.65
C PHE A 31 -10.38 3.45 -4.11
N CYS A 32 -9.16 3.05 -4.48
CA CYS A 32 -8.81 2.64 -5.83
C CYS A 32 -8.59 1.12 -5.85
N SER A 33 -9.46 0.39 -6.56
CA SER A 33 -9.38 -1.07 -6.71
C SER A 33 -8.16 -1.51 -7.54
N THR A 34 -7.60 -0.59 -8.32
CA THR A 34 -6.31 -0.75 -9.02
C THR A 34 -5.39 0.41 -8.61
N ASN A 35 -4.21 0.53 -9.25
CA ASN A 35 -3.32 1.67 -8.99
C ASN A 35 -4.06 2.99 -9.23
N ALA A 36 -3.92 3.96 -8.32
CA ALA A 36 -4.65 5.22 -8.38
C ALA A 36 -4.30 6.09 -9.60
N GLY A 37 -3.15 5.83 -10.23
CA GLY A 37 -2.71 6.43 -11.49
C GLY A 37 -3.04 5.60 -12.74
N SER A 38 -3.92 4.60 -12.65
CA SER A 38 -4.39 3.84 -13.81
C SER A 38 -5.43 4.65 -14.61
N ALA A 39 -5.53 4.38 -15.92
CA ALA A 39 -6.53 5.03 -16.78
C ALA A 39 -7.97 4.83 -16.25
N GLU A 40 -8.28 3.62 -15.79
CA GLU A 40 -9.56 3.29 -15.17
C GLU A 40 -9.87 4.18 -13.96
N MET A 41 -8.88 4.42 -13.09
CA MET A 41 -9.06 5.28 -11.92
C MET A 41 -9.14 6.77 -12.26
N TYR A 42 -8.53 7.21 -13.37
CA TYR A 42 -8.68 8.57 -13.88
C TYR A 42 -10.05 8.83 -14.51
N GLU A 43 -10.63 7.83 -15.16
CA GLU A 43 -11.96 7.91 -15.78
C GLU A 43 -13.09 7.83 -14.74
N THR A 44 -12.83 7.23 -13.58
CA THR A 44 -13.81 7.13 -12.50
C THR A 44 -13.85 8.43 -11.65
N PRO A 45 -15.00 9.12 -11.55
CA PRO A 45 -15.14 10.31 -10.71
C PRO A 45 -14.72 10.06 -9.27
N ILE A 46 -14.14 11.08 -8.61
CA ILE A 46 -13.62 10.93 -7.25
C ILE A 46 -14.73 10.56 -6.25
N GLU A 47 -15.92 11.12 -6.41
CA GLU A 47 -17.07 10.85 -5.54
C GLU A 47 -17.57 9.40 -5.65
N GLU A 48 -17.40 8.75 -6.79
CA GLU A 48 -17.73 7.32 -6.98
C GLU A 48 -16.71 6.38 -6.33
N ARG A 49 -15.54 6.92 -5.95
CA ARG A 49 -14.46 6.20 -5.28
C ARG A 49 -14.49 6.38 -3.76
N LYS A 50 -15.50 7.07 -3.21
CA LYS A 50 -15.62 7.32 -1.76
C LYS A 50 -16.65 6.42 -1.09
N GLY A 51 -16.57 6.38 0.23
CA GLY A 51 -17.55 5.70 1.10
C GLY A 51 -17.42 4.18 1.15
N GLU A 52 -18.29 3.57 1.95
CA GLU A 52 -18.27 2.14 2.28
C GLU A 52 -18.26 1.25 1.04
N LYS A 53 -19.13 1.55 0.06
CA LYS A 53 -19.23 0.74 -1.16
C LYS A 53 -17.90 0.71 -1.93
N ALA A 54 -17.21 1.85 -2.04
CA ALA A 54 -15.93 1.90 -2.75
C ALA A 54 -14.80 1.22 -1.97
N LEU A 55 -14.82 1.29 -0.63
CA LEU A 55 -13.91 0.53 0.22
C LEU A 55 -14.10 -0.99 0.03
N LEU A 56 -15.34 -1.47 0.05
CA LEU A 56 -15.64 -2.89 -0.12
C LEU A 56 -15.24 -3.41 -1.50
N LYS A 57 -15.35 -2.58 -2.56
CA LYS A 57 -14.87 -2.91 -3.91
C LYS A 57 -13.39 -3.29 -3.98
N LEU A 58 -12.55 -2.83 -3.03
CA LEU A 58 -11.14 -3.24 -2.99
C LEU A 58 -10.98 -4.76 -2.78
N PHE A 59 -11.98 -5.40 -2.17
CA PHE A 59 -11.99 -6.80 -1.79
C PHE A 59 -12.90 -7.65 -2.68
N GLU A 60 -13.61 -7.05 -3.63
CA GLU A 60 -14.45 -7.76 -4.61
C GLU A 60 -13.58 -8.47 -5.66
N GLU A 61 -14.16 -9.44 -6.35
CA GLU A 61 -13.50 -10.05 -7.51
C GLU A 61 -13.40 -9.04 -8.66
N LEU A 62 -12.30 -9.08 -9.41
CA LEU A 62 -12.11 -8.18 -10.54
C LEU A 62 -12.89 -8.70 -11.76
N PRO A 63 -13.65 -7.84 -12.48
CA PRO A 63 -14.27 -8.22 -13.74
C PRO A 63 -13.22 -8.74 -14.72
N ASN A 64 -13.42 -9.97 -15.22
CA ASN A 64 -12.47 -10.66 -16.11
C ASN A 64 -11.07 -10.87 -15.51
N GLY A 65 -10.92 -10.81 -14.18
CA GLY A 65 -9.69 -11.11 -13.46
C GLY A 65 -9.74 -12.46 -12.74
N PRO A 66 -8.67 -12.81 -12.00
CA PRO A 66 -8.66 -14.03 -11.20
C PRO A 66 -9.64 -13.93 -10.03
N THR A 67 -10.28 -15.05 -9.71
CA THR A 67 -11.04 -15.19 -8.47
C THR A 67 -10.11 -15.10 -7.27
N ARG A 68 -10.64 -14.67 -6.12
CA ARG A 68 -9.85 -14.62 -4.88
C ARG A 68 -9.37 -16.01 -4.45
N LYS A 69 -10.15 -17.05 -4.78
CA LYS A 69 -9.80 -18.45 -4.55
C LYS A 69 -8.58 -18.88 -5.36
N GLU A 70 -8.48 -18.50 -6.63
CA GLU A 70 -7.32 -18.79 -7.49
C GLU A 70 -6.06 -18.07 -6.99
N LEU A 71 -6.21 -16.84 -6.50
CA LEU A 71 -5.12 -16.07 -5.91
C LEU A 71 -4.62 -16.65 -4.58
N GLY A 72 -5.47 -17.38 -3.84
CA GLY A 72 -5.14 -17.94 -2.53
C GLY A 72 -4.84 -16.88 -1.47
N ILE A 73 -5.42 -15.68 -1.60
CA ILE A 73 -5.20 -14.56 -0.67
C ILE A 73 -6.21 -14.55 0.49
N GLY A 74 -5.78 -14.11 1.67
CA GLY A 74 -6.67 -13.92 2.82
C GLY A 74 -7.62 -12.73 2.67
N ASP A 75 -8.70 -12.72 3.45
CA ASP A 75 -9.75 -11.68 3.41
C ASP A 75 -9.26 -10.28 3.79
N TRP A 76 -8.12 -10.19 4.47
CA TRP A 76 -7.46 -8.93 4.83
C TRP A 76 -6.66 -8.30 3.67
N TYR A 77 -6.53 -8.97 2.53
CA TYR A 77 -5.90 -8.41 1.33
C TYR A 77 -6.92 -7.92 0.31
N PRO A 78 -6.74 -6.71 -0.25
CA PRO A 78 -7.41 -6.31 -1.48
C PRO A 78 -7.16 -7.31 -2.61
N THR A 79 -8.11 -7.46 -3.52
CA THR A 79 -7.98 -8.43 -4.62
C THR A 79 -6.81 -8.05 -5.53
N ASN A 80 -6.73 -6.79 -5.97
CA ASN A 80 -5.58 -6.30 -6.75
C ASN A 80 -4.41 -5.92 -5.82
N PRO A 81 -3.17 -6.38 -6.06
CA PRO A 81 -2.01 -6.02 -5.24
C PRO A 81 -1.58 -4.56 -5.39
N GLN A 82 -2.11 -3.83 -6.37
CA GLN A 82 -1.87 -2.41 -6.58
C GLN A 82 -3.04 -1.53 -6.13
N ALA A 83 -4.03 -2.08 -5.42
CA ALA A 83 -5.09 -1.27 -4.82
C ALA A 83 -4.47 -0.22 -3.87
N GLU A 84 -4.98 1.01 -3.93
CA GLU A 84 -4.43 2.17 -3.22
C GLU A 84 -5.55 2.96 -2.53
N VAL A 85 -5.21 3.59 -1.40
CA VAL A 85 -6.09 4.54 -0.70
C VAL A 85 -5.51 5.94 -0.90
N LEU A 86 -6.29 6.81 -1.52
CA LEU A 86 -6.01 8.23 -1.67
C LEU A 86 -6.56 8.95 -0.45
N VAL A 87 -5.71 9.62 0.31
CA VAL A 87 -6.11 10.46 1.45
C VAL A 87 -6.05 11.91 1.00
N PHE A 88 -7.16 12.65 1.08
CA PHE A 88 -7.22 14.05 0.61
C PHE A 88 -6.75 15.06 1.66
N ASP A 89 -5.74 14.69 2.45
CA ASP A 89 -5.15 15.53 3.48
C ASP A 89 -3.73 15.05 3.84
N SER A 90 -3.03 15.82 4.66
CA SER A 90 -1.74 15.44 5.25
C SER A 90 -1.95 14.53 6.45
N ILE A 91 -1.36 13.32 6.40
CA ILE A 91 -1.45 12.34 7.50
C ILE A 91 -0.48 12.75 8.63
N PRO A 92 -0.95 13.02 9.86
CA PRO A 92 -0.07 13.30 10.99
C PRO A 92 0.84 12.12 11.34
N THR A 93 2.04 12.39 11.84
CA THR A 93 3.01 11.34 12.22
C THR A 93 2.51 10.40 13.31
N THR A 94 1.51 10.82 14.10
CA THR A 94 0.85 10.00 15.12
C THR A 94 0.10 8.79 14.56
N TYR A 95 -0.22 8.78 13.27
CA TYR A 95 -0.78 7.59 12.60
C TYR A 95 0.30 6.61 12.14
N ILE A 96 1.59 6.97 12.17
CA ILE A 96 2.67 6.04 11.84
C ILE A 96 2.88 5.12 13.04
N LEU A 97 2.53 3.85 12.89
CA LEU A 97 2.72 2.84 13.93
C LEU A 97 4.18 2.36 13.95
N LYS A 98 4.75 2.15 12.76
CA LYS A 98 6.05 1.51 12.61
C LYS A 98 6.76 1.90 11.33
N VAL A 99 8.08 2.02 11.40
CA VAL A 99 8.99 2.18 10.26
C VAL A 99 9.81 0.91 10.08
N PHE A 100 9.84 0.39 8.86
CA PHE A 100 10.64 -0.76 8.47
C PHE A 100 11.82 -0.33 7.59
N PHE A 101 13.01 -0.77 7.97
CA PHE A 101 14.21 -0.71 7.13
C PHE A 101 14.62 -2.10 6.66
N GLN A 102 15.25 -2.18 5.49
CA GLN A 102 15.66 -3.46 4.91
C GLN A 102 16.88 -4.08 5.62
N ASN A 103 17.70 -3.26 6.30
CA ASN A 103 18.87 -3.71 7.05
C ASN A 103 19.23 -2.76 8.21
N GLU A 104 20.12 -3.21 9.10
CA GLU A 104 20.55 -2.46 10.29
C GLU A 104 21.33 -1.18 9.97
N SER A 105 22.07 -1.13 8.85
CA SER A 105 22.80 0.06 8.45
C SER A 105 21.84 1.22 8.14
N LEU A 106 20.79 0.95 7.38
CA LEU A 106 19.73 1.92 7.07
C LEU A 106 19.00 2.37 8.33
N LYS A 107 18.65 1.44 9.22
CA LYS A 107 18.03 1.78 10.51
C LYS A 107 18.93 2.73 11.30
N LYS A 108 20.21 2.39 11.50
CA LYS A 108 21.15 3.24 12.25
C LYS A 108 21.31 4.62 11.65
N LYS A 109 21.34 4.71 10.31
CA LYS A 109 21.48 5.98 9.57
C LYS A 109 20.30 6.93 9.79
N HIS A 110 19.08 6.40 9.87
CA HIS A 110 17.85 7.20 9.82
C HIS A 110 17.01 7.19 11.11
N GLN A 111 17.29 6.32 12.08
CA GLN A 111 16.45 6.22 13.28
C GLN A 111 16.38 7.50 14.11
N SER A 112 17.38 8.38 14.03
CA SER A 112 17.43 9.63 14.81
C SER A 112 16.40 10.67 14.38
N ILE A 113 15.86 10.57 13.15
CA ILE A 113 14.82 11.48 12.65
C ILE A 113 13.40 10.93 12.89
N ILE A 114 13.27 9.71 13.40
CA ILE A 114 11.98 9.07 13.65
C ILE A 114 11.52 9.44 15.06
N PRO A 115 10.25 9.89 15.25
CA PRO A 115 9.74 10.19 16.58
C PRO A 115 9.81 8.98 17.52
N GLU A 116 10.15 9.22 18.79
CA GLU A 116 10.36 8.15 19.79
C GLU A 116 9.14 7.24 20.00
N PHE A 117 7.93 7.75 19.76
CA PHE A 117 6.69 6.98 19.89
C PHE A 117 6.43 6.02 18.72
N VAL A 118 7.21 6.10 17.63
CA VAL A 118 7.05 5.23 16.45
C VAL A 118 8.02 4.06 16.55
N GLU A 119 7.52 2.83 16.39
CA GLU A 119 8.37 1.65 16.44
C GLU A 119 9.31 1.58 15.22
N VAL A 120 10.58 1.22 15.41
CA VAL A 120 11.55 1.07 14.31
C VAL A 120 12.13 -0.34 14.28
N SER A 121 11.95 -1.04 13.16
CA SER A 121 12.40 -2.42 13.00
C SER A 121 13.12 -2.67 11.68
N VAL A 122 13.99 -3.69 11.68
CA VAL A 122 14.58 -4.23 10.47
C VAL A 122 13.76 -5.42 10.01
N SER A 123 13.23 -5.35 8.78
CA SER A 123 12.50 -6.44 8.16
C SER A 123 12.53 -6.31 6.65
N SER A 124 12.88 -7.39 5.96
CA SER A 124 12.80 -7.47 4.51
C SER A 124 11.38 -7.75 4.02
N ARG A 125 10.47 -8.24 4.87
CA ARG A 125 9.13 -8.69 4.47
C ARG A 125 8.29 -7.61 3.77
N PRO A 126 8.18 -6.36 4.27
CA PRO A 126 7.41 -5.29 3.59
C PRO A 126 8.00 -4.86 2.24
N PHE A 127 9.25 -5.24 1.96
CA PHE A 127 9.93 -4.95 0.70
C PHE A 127 9.79 -6.08 -0.33
N ARG A 128 9.10 -7.17 0.00
CA ARG A 128 8.87 -8.29 -0.92
C ARG A 128 7.55 -8.12 -1.65
N TYR A 129 7.44 -8.78 -2.79
CA TYR A 129 6.18 -8.90 -3.52
C TYR A 129 5.16 -9.73 -2.73
N ARG A 130 3.87 -9.54 -3.02
CA ARG A 130 2.79 -10.38 -2.47
C ARG A 130 2.87 -11.80 -3.07
N GLU A 131 2.49 -12.81 -2.31
CA GLU A 131 2.70 -14.23 -2.69
C GLU A 131 2.10 -14.61 -4.05
N ASP A 132 1.01 -13.97 -4.44
CA ASP A 132 0.29 -14.15 -5.71
C ASP A 132 0.89 -13.37 -6.89
N TRP A 133 2.00 -12.64 -6.72
CA TRP A 133 2.62 -11.78 -7.75
C TRP A 133 2.80 -12.47 -9.12
N SER A 134 3.01 -13.79 -9.14
CA SER A 134 3.21 -14.55 -10.38
C SER A 134 1.99 -14.54 -11.28
N TYR A 135 0.78 -14.48 -10.72
CA TYR A 135 -0.47 -14.32 -11.48
C TYR A 135 -0.58 -12.94 -12.13
N TRP A 136 0.03 -11.92 -11.52
CA TRP A 136 -0.04 -10.53 -11.97
C TRP A 136 1.06 -10.15 -12.95
N LYS A 137 1.99 -11.07 -13.26
CA LYS A 137 2.91 -10.89 -14.37
C LYS A 137 2.12 -10.99 -15.67
N LYS A 138 1.99 -9.87 -16.39
CA LYS A 138 1.54 -9.91 -17.78
C LYS A 138 2.48 -10.85 -18.56
N ASN A 139 1.90 -11.77 -19.33
CA ASN A 139 2.58 -12.35 -20.49
C ASN A 139 2.84 -11.25 -21.53
#